data_AF-A0A8C6QMH2-F1
#
_entry.id   AF-A0A8C6QMH2-F1
#
_cell.length_a   1.000
_cell.length_b   1.000
_cell.length_c   1.000
_cell.angle_alpha   90.00
_cell.angle_beta   90.00
_cell.angle_gamma   90.00
#
_symmetry.space_group_name_H-M   'P 1'
#
loop_
_entity.id
_entity.type
_entity.pdbx_description
1 polymer ?
#
loop_
_entity_poly.entity_id
_entity_poly.type
_entity_poly.pdbx_seq_one_letter_code
_entity_poly.pdbx_strand_id
1 'polypeptide(L)' 'TVEGAPKQIFPNLEELISKYEKPGQGLVVHLSNPIKRKSLFPTWRRLQLEMSTIYENNDQEYVDVLP' A
#
# COMPACT_ATOMS: atom_id res chain seq x y z
N THR A 1 1.24 -1.29 -17.65
CA THR A 1 1.87 0.05 -17.50
C THR A 1 1.97 0.64 -18.88
N VAL A 2 1.43 1.84 -19.12
CA VAL A 2 1.57 2.48 -20.44
C VAL A 2 3.04 2.86 -20.62
N GLU A 3 3.71 2.20 -21.55
CA GLU A 3 5.07 2.57 -21.94
C GLU A 3 5.08 4.01 -22.45
N GLY A 4 5.92 4.87 -21.87
CA GLY A 4 6.05 6.27 -22.29
C GLY A 4 5.46 7.31 -21.33
N ALA A 5 4.84 6.92 -20.21
CA ALA A 5 4.47 7.90 -19.18
C ALA A 5 5.74 8.54 -18.57
N PRO A 6 5.84 9.88 -18.54
CA PRO A 6 7.02 10.55 -18.01
C PRO A 6 7.18 10.21 -16.52
N LYS A 7 8.37 9.76 -16.13
CA LYS A 7 8.69 9.54 -14.72
C LYS A 7 8.58 10.86 -13.98
N GLN A 8 7.65 10.93 -13.04
CA GLN A 8 7.50 12.11 -12.22
C GLN A 8 8.40 11.99 -10.99
N ILE A 9 9.34 12.92 -10.90
CA ILE A 9 10.28 13.03 -9.79
C ILE A 9 9.78 14.15 -8.88
N PHE A 10 9.74 13.88 -7.59
CA PHE A 10 9.43 14.86 -6.56
C PHE A 10 10.69 15.11 -5.73
N PRO A 11 10.99 16.37 -5.39
CA PRO A 11 12.15 16.70 -4.56
C PRO A 11 11.96 16.26 -3.10
N ASN A 12 10.72 16.17 -2.60
CA ASN A 12 10.40 15.67 -1.27
C ASN A 12 9.07 14.89 -1.22
N LEU A 13 8.78 14.28 -0.07
CA LEU A 13 7.52 13.55 0.14
C LEU A 13 6.30 14.47 0.29
N GLU A 14 6.47 15.67 0.82
CA GLU A 14 5.38 16.63 1.05
C GLU A 14 4.74 17.07 -0.28
N GLU A 15 5.56 17.33 -1.30
CA GLU A 15 5.13 17.69 -2.65
C GLU A 15 4.43 16.52 -3.35
N LEU A 16 4.91 15.29 -3.14
CA LEU A 16 4.22 14.09 -3.63
C LEU A 16 2.83 14.00 -3.02
N ILE A 17 2.72 14.12 -1.69
CA ILE A 17 1.44 14.04 -0.99
C ILE A 17 0.51 15.15 -1.49
N SER A 18 1.00 16.40 -1.55
CA SER A 18 0.24 17.56 -2.01
C SER A 18 -0.29 17.40 -3.44
N LYS A 19 0.49 16.78 -4.34
CA LYS A 19 0.03 16.52 -5.71
C LYS A 19 -1.12 15.52 -5.72
N TYR A 20 -0.97 14.41 -4.99
CA TYR A 20 -1.92 13.30 -5.03
C TYR A 20 -3.09 13.42 -4.05
N GLU A 21 -3.13 14.48 -3.25
CA GLU A 21 -4.28 14.86 -2.43
C GLU A 21 -5.50 15.22 -3.29
N LYS A 22 -5.27 15.75 -4.51
CA LYS A 22 -6.34 16.08 -5.46
C LYS A 22 -6.69 14.87 -6.35
N PRO A 23 -7.97 14.67 -6.69
CA PRO A 23 -8.38 13.61 -7.61
C PRO A 23 -7.87 13.85 -9.04
N GLY A 24 -7.88 12.79 -9.85
CA GLY A 24 -7.56 12.88 -11.28
C GLY A 24 -6.06 12.98 -11.61
N GLN A 25 -5.19 12.62 -10.67
CA GLN A 25 -3.73 12.71 -10.83
C GLN A 25 -3.05 11.37 -11.17
N GLY A 26 -3.83 10.36 -11.58
CA GLY A 26 -3.33 9.04 -11.99
C GLY A 26 -3.41 7.96 -10.92
N LEU A 27 -3.71 8.31 -9.66
CA LEU A 27 -4.13 7.33 -8.66
C LEU A 27 -5.62 7.03 -8.81
N VAL A 28 -6.01 5.77 -8.62
CA VAL A 28 -7.42 5.33 -8.57
C VAL A 28 -8.17 6.08 -7.46
N VAL A 29 -7.51 6.31 -6.33
CA VAL A 29 -8.03 7.05 -5.18
C VAL A 29 -7.00 8.10 -4.75
N HIS A 30 -7.46 9.33 -4.51
CA HIS A 30 -6.60 10.40 -4.02
C HIS A 30 -6.28 10.23 -2.54
N LEU A 31 -5.16 10.82 -2.10
CA LEU A 31 -4.73 10.77 -0.72
C LEU A 31 -5.58 11.72 0.13
N SER A 32 -6.53 11.17 0.89
CA SER A 32 -7.42 11.97 1.75
C SER A 32 -7.36 11.63 3.23
N ASN A 33 -6.98 10.39 3.57
CA ASN A 33 -7.03 9.89 4.95
C ASN A 33 -5.64 9.51 5.47
N PRO A 34 -5.01 10.34 6.32
CA PRO A 34 -3.74 9.99 6.93
C PRO A 34 -3.93 8.88 7.97
N ILE A 35 -3.23 7.77 7.79
CA ILE A 35 -3.27 6.66 8.74
C ILE A 35 -2.34 6.99 9.91
N LYS A 36 -2.92 7.37 11.04
CA LYS A 36 -2.17 7.54 12.28
C LYS A 36 -1.67 6.18 12.75
N ARG A 37 -0.36 6.03 12.86
CA ARG A 37 0.24 4.88 13.55
C ARG A 37 -0.27 4.90 14.97
N LYS A 38 -1.00 3.85 15.37
CA LYS A 38 -1.32 3.64 16.78
C LYS A 38 0.04 3.55 17.50
N SER A 39 0.23 4.32 18.58
CA SER A 39 1.54 4.58 19.18
C SER A 39 2.37 3.31 19.35
N LEU A 40 3.70 3.43 19.33
CA LEU A 40 4.65 2.31 19.44
C LEU A 40 4.26 1.37 20.59
N PHE A 41 3.44 0.36 20.32
CA PHE A 41 3.08 -0.63 21.31
C PHE A 41 4.33 -1.46 21.54
N PRO A 42 4.81 -1.55 22.79
CA PRO A 42 6.06 -2.22 23.10
C PRO A 42 5.88 -3.70 22.83
N THR A 43 6.32 -4.17 21.67
CA THR A 43 6.65 -5.56 21.31
C THR A 43 5.56 -6.65 21.44
N TRP A 44 4.51 -6.47 22.24
CA TRP A 44 3.52 -7.49 22.59
C TRP A 44 2.48 -7.74 21.49
N ARG A 45 2.23 -6.75 20.62
CA ARG A 45 1.34 -6.95 19.46
C ARG A 45 1.99 -7.70 18.29
N ARG A 46 3.32 -7.86 18.25
CA ARG A 46 3.97 -8.65 17.17
C ARG A 46 3.52 -10.10 17.22
N LEU A 47 3.29 -10.64 18.43
CA LEU A 47 2.77 -11.99 18.64
C LEU A 47 1.29 -12.15 18.25
N GLN A 48 0.48 -11.08 18.31
CA GLN A 48 -0.93 -11.14 17.87
C GLN A 48 -1.10 -10.91 16.36
N LEU A 49 -0.19 -10.17 15.71
CA LEU A 49 -0.26 -9.92 14.27
C LEU A 49 0.04 -11.20 13.45
N GLU A 50 0.88 -12.09 13.98
CA GLU A 50 1.12 -13.43 13.41
C GLU A 50 -0.18 -14.26 13.33
N MET A 51 -1.16 -14.01 14.21
CA MET A 51 -2.46 -14.68 14.19
C MET A 51 -3.52 -14.01 13.29
N SER A 52 -3.25 -12.81 12.77
CA SER A 52 -4.21 -12.05 11.93
C SER A 52 -3.78 -11.93 10.47
N THR A 53 -3.01 -12.91 9.98
CA THR A 53 -2.58 -13.04 8.59
C THR A 53 -3.77 -13.45 7.69
N ILE A 54 -4.74 -12.55 7.52
CA ILE A 54 -5.89 -12.75 6.61
C ILE A 54 -5.44 -12.81 5.13
N TYR A 55 -4.18 -12.43 4.85
CA TYR A 55 -3.54 -12.48 3.54
C TYR A 55 -2.19 -13.21 3.64
N GLU A 56 -2.18 -14.39 4.27
CA GLU A 56 -1.06 -15.31 4.14
C GLU A 56 -1.15 -15.99 2.77
N ASN A 57 -0.13 -15.82 1.94
CA ASN A 57 -0.03 -16.51 0.65
C ASN A 57 0.30 -17.98 0.95
N ASN A 58 -0.74 -18.76 1.20
CA ASN A 58 -0.61 -20.17 1.56
C ASN A 58 -0.54 -20.97 0.25
N ASP A 59 0.58 -21.66 0.00
CA ASP A 59 0.83 -22.40 -1.24
C ASP A 59 -0.18 -23.55 -1.49
N GLN A 60 -1.05 -23.83 -0.51
CA GLN A 60 -2.11 -24.82 -0.57
C GLN A 60 -3.39 -24.36 -1.32
N GLU A 61 -3.54 -23.06 -1.60
CA GLU A 61 -4.71 -22.51 -2.33
C GLU A 61 -4.48 -22.38 -3.84
N TYR A 62 -3.26 -22.65 -4.32
CA TYR A 62 -2.99 -22.67 -5.75
C TYR A 62 -3.51 -23.98 -6.36
N VAL A 63 -4.57 -23.88 -7.16
CA VAL A 63 -5.09 -24.98 -7.97
C VAL A 63 -4.32 -25.09 -9.29
N ASP A 64 -3.93 -26.31 -9.66
CA ASP A 64 -3.33 -26.58 -10.96
C ASP A 64 -4.34 -26.22 -12.07
N VAL A 65 -4.08 -25.11 -12.75
CA VAL A 65 -4.82 -24.76 -13.97
C VAL A 65 -4.25 -25.58 -15.12
N LEU A 66 -5.07 -26.47 -15.67
CA LEU A 66 -4.73 -27.22 -16.86
C LEU A 66 -4.62 -26.27 -18.08
N PRO A 67 -3.70 -26.54 -19.02
CA PRO A 67 -3.50 -25.74 -20.22
C PRO A 67 -4.70 -25.78 -21.19
#